data_AF-X0VU30-F1
#
_entry.id   AF-X0VU30-F1
#
_cell.length_a   1.000
_cell.length_b   1.000
_cell.length_c   1.000
_cell.angle_alpha   90.00
_cell.angle_beta   90.00
_cell.angle_gamma   90.00
#
_symmetry.space_group_name_H-M   'P 1'
#
loop_
_entity.id
_entity.type
_entity.pdbx_description
1 polymer ?
#
loop_
_entity_poly.entity_id
_entity_poly.type
_entity_poly.pdbx_seq_one_letter_code
_entity_poly.pdbx_strand_id
1 'polypeptide(L)'
;MAKRKKKKHYIDNKKFEETIFNYLENPKEYEDELMGQLDLLITSILISFKFKVEFDDAKQECFVLSLKVLKNFTREKGSAFNYFTTVIVNNLKLIYTKNKKYQEKMQQYKDKKIKAFLEE
;
A
#
# COMPACT_ATOMS: atom_id res chain seq x y z
N MET A 1 6.35 -25.23 32.77
CA MET A 1 5.81 -25.06 31.40
C MET A 1 5.73 -23.58 31.06
N ALA A 2 6.66 -23.05 30.28
CA ALA A 2 6.66 -21.64 29.90
C ALA A 2 5.49 -21.36 28.93
N LYS A 3 4.52 -20.54 29.35
CA LYS A 3 3.45 -20.05 28.47
C LYS A 3 4.09 -19.23 27.34
N ARG A 4 4.14 -19.81 26.14
CA ARG A 4 4.56 -19.16 24.90
C ARG A 4 3.62 -17.96 24.67
N LYS A 5 4.07 -16.73 24.96
CA LYS A 5 3.30 -15.50 24.66
C LYS A 5 2.93 -15.54 23.17
N LYS A 6 1.64 -15.67 22.85
CA LYS A 6 1.14 -15.54 21.46
C LYS A 6 1.65 -14.20 20.92
N LYS A 7 2.46 -14.24 19.85
CA LYS A 7 2.80 -13.03 19.09
C LYS A 7 1.46 -12.42 18.67
N LYS A 8 1.16 -11.22 19.15
CA LYS A 8 -0.02 -10.46 18.72
C LYS A 8 0.15 -10.27 17.20
N HIS A 9 -0.61 -11.02 16.41
CA HIS A 9 -0.58 -10.84 14.97
C HIS A 9 -1.05 -9.42 14.69
N TYR A 10 -0.27 -8.71 13.87
CA TYR A 10 -0.54 -7.33 13.49
C TYR A 10 -1.94 -7.16 12.88
N ILE A 11 -2.35 -8.16 12.08
CA ILE A 11 -3.69 -8.37 11.57
C ILE A 11 -4.05 -9.84 11.83
N ASP A 12 -5.26 -10.10 12.32
CA ASP A 12 -5.83 -11.45 12.31
C ASP A 12 -6.29 -11.74 10.88
N ASN A 13 -5.54 -12.61 10.19
CA ASN A 13 -5.80 -12.90 8.78
C ASN A 13 -7.15 -13.58 8.55
N LYS A 14 -7.61 -14.44 9.46
CA LYS A 14 -8.91 -15.10 9.30
C LYS A 14 -10.03 -14.08 9.41
N LYS A 15 -9.93 -13.21 10.42
CA LYS A 15 -10.88 -12.11 10.60
C LYS A 15 -10.88 -11.18 9.39
N PHE A 16 -9.71 -10.83 8.86
CA PHE A 16 -9.62 -9.97 7.68
C PHE A 16 -10.29 -10.60 6.45
N GLU A 17 -10.05 -11.90 6.21
CA GLU A 17 -10.73 -12.64 5.13
C GLU A 17 -12.24 -12.66 5.31
N GLU A 18 -12.73 -12.94 6.52
CA GLU A 18 -14.16 -12.91 6.85
C GLU A 18 -14.77 -11.53 6.61
N THR A 19 -14.15 -10.46 7.10
CA THR A 19 -14.60 -9.07 6.87
C THR A 19 -14.65 -8.75 5.36
N ILE A 20 -13.68 -9.22 4.57
CA ILE A 20 -13.69 -9.01 3.12
C ILE A 20 -14.92 -9.68 2.47
N PHE A 21 -15.19 -10.94 2.78
CA PHE A 21 -16.33 -11.66 2.20
C PHE A 21 -17.66 -11.05 2.66
N ASN A 22 -17.77 -10.71 3.94
CA ASN A 22 -18.96 -10.05 4.49
C ASN A 22 -19.20 -8.67 3.86
N TYR A 23 -18.15 -7.89 3.63
CA TYR A 23 -18.24 -6.61 2.92
C TYR A 23 -18.71 -6.79 1.47
N LEU A 24 -18.27 -7.85 0.78
CA LEU A 24 -18.72 -8.12 -0.58
C LEU A 24 -20.22 -8.47 -0.66
N GLU A 25 -20.78 -9.04 0.42
CA GLU A 25 -22.21 -9.35 0.53
C GLU A 25 -23.04 -8.16 1.04
N ASN A 26 -22.57 -7.49 2.10
CA ASN A 26 -23.23 -6.33 2.71
C ASN A 26 -22.25 -5.17 2.96
N PRO A 27 -21.94 -4.35 1.94
CA PRO A 27 -20.93 -3.30 2.05
C PRO A 27 -21.20 -2.31 3.20
N LYS A 28 -22.45 -1.90 3.41
CA LYS A 28 -22.82 -0.86 4.40
C LYS A 28 -22.54 -1.26 5.84
N GLU A 29 -22.63 -2.54 6.17
CA GLU A 29 -22.46 -3.03 7.54
C GLU A 29 -20.98 -3.24 7.88
N TYR A 30 -20.18 -3.65 6.90
CA TYR A 30 -18.77 -4.04 7.10
C TYR A 30 -17.77 -3.00 6.60
N GLU A 31 -18.22 -1.86 6.07
CA GLU A 31 -17.36 -0.79 5.54
C GLU A 31 -16.37 -0.30 6.59
N ASP A 32 -16.84 0.15 7.76
CA ASP A 32 -15.97 0.71 8.80
C ASP A 32 -14.91 -0.30 9.28
N GLU A 33 -15.30 -1.56 9.45
CA GLU A 33 -14.38 -2.61 9.88
C GLU A 33 -13.31 -2.89 8.80
N LEU A 34 -13.73 -3.00 7.55
CA LEU A 34 -12.82 -3.22 6.43
C LEU A 34 -11.85 -2.05 6.26
N MET A 35 -12.35 -0.82 6.32
CA MET A 35 -11.54 0.39 6.19
C MET A 35 -10.51 0.47 7.31
N GLY A 36 -10.89 0.15 8.55
CA GLY A 36 -9.95 0.10 9.67
C GLY A 36 -8.85 -0.97 9.50
N GLN A 37 -9.20 -2.16 9.00
CA GLN A 37 -8.22 -3.22 8.73
C GLN A 37 -7.27 -2.85 7.58
N LEU A 38 -7.78 -2.25 6.51
CA LEU A 38 -6.97 -1.76 5.39
C LEU A 38 -6.07 -0.59 5.80
N ASP A 39 -6.59 0.35 6.60
CA ASP A 39 -5.83 1.49 7.12
C ASP A 39 -4.59 1.03 7.88
N LEU A 40 -4.83 0.09 8.79
CA LEU A 40 -3.81 -0.54 9.60
C LEU A 40 -2.82 -1.25 8.66
N LEU A 41 -3.26 -2.12 7.75
CA LEU A 41 -2.35 -2.81 6.82
C LEU A 41 -1.45 -1.85 6.03
N ILE A 42 -2.04 -0.87 5.36
CA ILE A 42 -1.35 0.07 4.48
C ILE A 42 -0.36 0.92 5.28
N THR A 43 -0.79 1.47 6.41
CA THR A 43 0.02 2.33 7.27
C THR A 43 1.29 1.60 7.74
N SER A 44 1.18 0.34 8.18
CA SER A 44 2.38 -0.40 8.59
C SER A 44 3.30 -0.76 7.44
N ILE A 45 2.77 -1.06 6.26
CA ILE A 45 3.62 -1.32 5.09
C ILE A 45 4.40 -0.06 4.72
N LEU A 46 3.73 1.10 4.65
CA LEU A 46 4.38 2.38 4.37
C LEU A 46 5.51 2.68 5.36
N ILE A 47 5.26 2.52 6.67
CA ILE A 47 6.26 2.73 7.72
C ILE A 47 7.42 1.72 7.63
N SER A 48 7.11 0.46 7.33
CA SER A 48 8.11 -0.63 7.33
C SER A 48 9.06 -0.56 6.14
N PHE A 49 8.54 -0.25 4.95
CA PHE A 49 9.34 -0.26 3.72
C PHE A 49 10.10 1.05 3.47
N LYS A 50 9.76 2.15 4.15
CA LYS A 50 10.48 3.44 4.11
C LYS A 50 10.75 3.96 2.69
N PHE A 51 9.81 3.76 1.76
CA PHE A 51 9.90 4.37 0.45
C PHE A 51 9.90 5.89 0.59
N LYS A 52 10.77 6.58 -0.16
CA LYS A 52 10.78 8.06 -0.21
C LYS A 52 9.64 8.53 -1.12
N VAL A 53 8.43 8.53 -0.59
CA VAL A 53 7.18 8.94 -1.24
C VAL A 53 6.41 9.88 -0.30
N GLU A 54 5.54 10.73 -0.84
CA GLU A 54 4.59 11.49 -0.02
C GLU A 54 3.61 10.52 0.64
N PHE A 55 3.54 10.59 1.98
CA PHE A 55 2.91 9.55 2.77
C PHE A 55 1.40 9.47 2.53
N ASP A 56 0.72 10.62 2.57
CA ASP A 56 -0.74 10.69 2.44
C ASP A 56 -1.18 10.33 1.02
N ASP A 57 -0.48 10.84 0.00
CA ASP A 57 -0.73 10.50 -1.41
C ASP A 57 -0.57 8.99 -1.66
N ALA A 58 0.54 8.41 -1.19
CA ALA A 58 0.80 6.98 -1.35
C ALA A 58 -0.22 6.12 -0.59
N LYS A 59 -0.62 6.54 0.61
CA LYS A 59 -1.66 5.89 1.41
C LYS A 59 -3.00 5.89 0.67
N GLN A 60 -3.43 7.04 0.16
CA GLN A 60 -4.68 7.16 -0.60
C GLN A 60 -4.66 6.30 -1.87
N GLU A 61 -3.57 6.31 -2.62
CA GLU A 61 -3.43 5.50 -3.84
C GLU A 61 -3.49 3.99 -3.54
N CYS A 62 -2.82 3.55 -2.46
CA CYS A 62 -2.88 2.17 -1.99
C CYS A 62 -4.29 1.78 -1.53
N PHE A 63 -5.03 2.67 -0.86
CA PHE A 63 -6.42 2.43 -0.48
C PHE A 63 -7.31 2.19 -1.70
N VAL A 64 -7.27 3.11 -2.66
CA VAL A 64 -8.04 3.03 -3.90
C VAL A 64 -7.72 1.74 -4.64
N LEU A 65 -6.44 1.34 -4.71
CA LEU A 65 -6.04 0.10 -5.36
C LEU A 65 -6.57 -1.14 -4.61
N SER A 66 -6.41 -1.19 -3.29
CA SER A 66 -6.91 -2.30 -2.46
C SER A 66 -8.40 -2.52 -2.65
N LEU A 67 -9.21 -1.46 -2.62
CA LEU A 67 -10.66 -1.56 -2.85
C LEU A 67 -10.99 -2.04 -4.27
N LYS A 68 -10.26 -1.58 -5.30
CA LYS A 68 -10.46 -2.01 -6.68
C LYS A 68 -10.20 -3.51 -6.88
N VAL A 69 -9.19 -4.05 -6.21
CA VAL A 69 -8.82 -5.47 -6.34
C VAL A 69 -9.56 -6.37 -5.35
N LEU A 70 -10.31 -5.81 -4.40
CA LEU A 70 -10.96 -6.53 -3.32
C LEU A 70 -11.90 -7.64 -3.83
N LYS A 71 -12.74 -7.32 -4.82
CA LYS A 71 -13.63 -8.28 -5.50
C LYS A 71 -12.90 -9.41 -6.25
N ASN A 72 -11.61 -9.23 -6.52
CA ASN A 72 -10.79 -10.22 -7.21
C ASN A 72 -10.10 -11.17 -6.23
N PHE A 73 -10.20 -10.94 -4.91
CA PHE A 73 -9.59 -11.81 -3.92
C PHE A 73 -10.35 -13.14 -3.84
N THR A 74 -9.59 -14.24 -3.89
CA THR A 74 -10.10 -15.59 -3.66
C THR A 74 -9.10 -16.31 -2.75
N ARG A 75 -9.56 -17.29 -1.95
CA ARG A 75 -8.68 -18.05 -1.04
C ARG A 75 -7.56 -18.81 -1.78
N GLU A 76 -7.76 -19.11 -3.06
CA GLU A 76 -6.75 -19.74 -3.93
C GLU A 76 -5.55 -18.82 -4.22
N LYS A 77 -5.74 -17.49 -4.15
CA LYS A 77 -4.68 -16.50 -4.35
C LYS A 77 -3.77 -16.34 -3.12
N GLY A 78 -3.99 -17.16 -2.09
CA GLY A 78 -3.29 -17.12 -0.81
C GLY A 78 -4.10 -16.39 0.26
N SER A 79 -3.45 -16.10 1.39
CA SER A 79 -4.08 -15.38 2.49
C SER A 79 -4.37 -13.92 2.11
N ALA A 80 -5.43 -13.32 2.64
CA ALA A 80 -5.74 -11.91 2.38
C ALA A 80 -4.54 -11.01 2.73
N PHE A 81 -3.91 -11.25 3.87
CA PHE A 81 -2.73 -10.50 4.27
C PHE A 81 -1.63 -10.52 3.20
N ASN A 82 -1.28 -11.69 2.67
CA ASN A 82 -0.23 -11.80 1.66
C ASN A 82 -0.65 -11.18 0.33
N TYR A 83 -1.91 -11.41 -0.08
CA TYR A 83 -2.47 -10.86 -1.31
C TYR A 83 -2.41 -9.32 -1.31
N PHE A 84 -2.98 -8.69 -0.29
CA PHE A 84 -3.00 -7.23 -0.19
C PHE A 84 -1.62 -6.64 0.08
N THR A 85 -0.78 -7.29 0.90
CA THR A 85 0.61 -6.84 1.08
C THR A 85 1.37 -6.79 -0.24
N THR A 86 1.21 -7.82 -1.08
CA THR A 86 1.86 -7.86 -2.40
C THR A 86 1.38 -6.74 -3.31
N VAL A 87 0.05 -6.52 -3.37
CA VAL A 87 -0.56 -5.44 -4.14
C VAL A 87 -0.04 -4.06 -3.68
N ILE A 88 -0.06 -3.80 -2.37
CA ILE A 88 0.38 -2.54 -1.78
C ILE A 88 1.86 -2.30 -2.05
N VAL A 89 2.74 -3.26 -1.75
CA VAL A 89 4.20 -3.11 -1.96
C VAL A 89 4.53 -2.89 -3.43
N ASN A 90 3.86 -3.58 -4.35
CA ASN A 90 4.06 -3.38 -5.78
C ASN A 90 3.64 -1.98 -6.22
N ASN A 91 2.52 -1.46 -5.70
CA ASN A 91 2.10 -0.10 -5.98
C ASN A 91 3.11 0.93 -5.45
N LEU A 92 3.60 0.76 -4.22
CA LEU A 92 4.61 1.65 -3.65
C LEU A 92 5.91 1.67 -4.46
N LYS A 93 6.35 0.52 -4.98
CA LYS A 93 7.51 0.44 -5.88
C LYS A 93 7.28 1.24 -7.17
N LEU A 94 6.07 1.20 -7.73
CA LEU A 94 5.72 1.97 -8.93
C LEU A 94 5.74 3.47 -8.65
N ILE A 95 5.10 3.92 -7.56
CA ILE A 95 5.09 5.33 -7.13
C ILE A 95 6.52 5.82 -6.93
N TYR A 96 7.32 5.09 -6.15
CA TYR A 96 8.71 5.43 -5.88
C TYR A 96 9.53 5.56 -7.17
N THR A 97 9.41 4.59 -8.08
CA THR A 97 10.15 4.59 -9.35
C THR A 97 9.74 5.75 -10.25
N LYS A 98 8.44 6.06 -10.32
CA LYS A 98 7.90 7.19 -11.08
C LYS A 98 8.42 8.52 -10.54
N ASN A 99 8.38 8.70 -9.22
CA ASN A 99 8.87 9.91 -8.56
C ASN A 99 10.38 10.10 -8.78
N LYS A 100 11.17 9.03 -8.63
CA LYS A 100 12.61 9.06 -8.91
C LYS A 100 12.91 9.52 -10.34
N LYS A 101 12.27 8.90 -11.34
CA LYS A 101 12.45 9.27 -12.76
C LYS A 101 12.01 10.72 -13.05
N TYR A 102 10.97 11.20 -12.39
CA TYR A 102 10.51 12.58 -12.54
C TYR A 102 11.56 13.57 -12.01
N GLN A 103 12.11 13.31 -10.81
CA GLN A 103 13.16 14.17 -10.23
C GLN A 103 14.44 14.18 -11.07
N GLU A 104 14.85 13.02 -11.59
CA GLU A 104 16.00 12.92 -12.52
C GLU A 104 15.78 13.78 -13.77
N LYS A 105 14.58 13.73 -14.37
CA LYS A 105 14.25 14.58 -15.53
C LYS A 105 14.29 16.07 -15.17
N MET A 106 13.71 16.46 -14.04
CA MET A 106 13.73 17.86 -13.58
C MET A 106 15.15 18.36 -13.36
N GLN A 107 16.03 17.53 -12.81
CA GLN A 107 17.45 17.88 -12.65
C GLN A 107 18.14 18.07 -14.01
N GLN A 108 17.94 17.15 -14.95
CA GLN A 108 18.49 17.27 -16.31
C GLN A 108 18.05 18.56 -17.01
N TYR A 109 16.80 18.99 -16.82
CA TYR A 109 16.32 20.27 -17.36
C TYR A 109 17.02 21.47 -16.72
N LYS A 110 17.23 21.45 -15.40
CA LYS A 110 17.97 22.51 -14.69
C LYS A 110 19.42 22.58 -15.17
N ASP A 111 20.10 21.45 -15.26
CA ASP A 111 21.50 21.37 -15.67
C ASP A 111 21.69 21.88 -17.10
N LYS A 112 20.79 21.52 -18.03
CA LYS A 112 20.80 22.04 -19.41
C LYS A 112 20.63 23.57 -19.46
N LYS A 113 19.71 24.13 -18.65
CA LYS A 113 19.51 25.58 -18.59
C LYS A 113 20.71 26.32 -18.01
N ILE A 114 21.30 25.79 -16.94
CA ILE A 114 22.52 26.37 -16.34
C ILE A 114 23.67 26.33 -17.35
N LYS A 115 23.85 25.20 -18.03
CA LYS A 115 24.90 25.07 -19.06
C LYS A 115 24.72 26.09 -20.19
N ALA A 116 23.50 26.26 -20.70
CA ALA A 116 23.20 27.24 -21.74
C ALA A 116 23.52 28.68 -21.29
N PHE A 117 23.22 29.03 -20.03
CA PHE A 117 23.51 30.36 -19.48
C PHE A 117 25.02 30.63 -19.26
N LEU A 118 25.81 29.58 -18.99
CA LEU A 118 27.26 29.71 -18.77
C LEU A 118 28.08 29.69 -20.08
N GLU A 119 27.46 29.29 -21.20
CA GLU A 119 28.07 29.26 -22.54
C GLU A 119 27.71 30.51 -23.37
N GLU A 120 26.87 31.42 -22.84
CA GLU A 120 26.59 32.78 -23.34
C GLU A 120 27.50 33.82 -22.66
#